data_AF-A0A5Y1YG68-F1
#
_entry.id   AF-A0A5Y1YG68-F1
#
_cell.length_a   1.000
_cell.length_b   1.000
_cell.length_c   1.000
_cell.angle_alpha   90.00
_cell.angle_beta   90.00
_cell.angle_gamma   90.00
#
_symmetry.space_group_name_H-M   'P 1'
#
loop_
_entity.id
_entity.type
_entity.pdbx_description
1 polymer ?
#
loop_
_entity_poly.entity_id
_entity_poly.type
_entity_poly.pdbx_seq_one_letter_code
_entity_poly.pdbx_strand_id
1 'polypeptide(L)'
;LDAIASNRRRLGLAGQSLAWGLWTDGDERALGLASGLDAAQRARLQKTGIGVITPELGERLFVRALGHDGDNLFLAPIDLLQMKSHFDVLIPSLWQNLLPADDTPTRSTSGQSLLRDLASLPESARLNTVIKAVCSEIINVMSARASDMHINRPLSEIGLDSLTAVELRNALRKRTGKKLPATLAFDYPTIADIAAYILRLLTEELSRDNMSNSFCVDTLIHS
;
A
#
# COMPACT_ATOMS: atom_id res chain seq x y z
N LEU A 1 6.80 8.80 26.66
CA LEU A 1 5.73 9.56 27.34
C LEU A 1 4.52 8.66 27.62
N ASP A 2 4.13 7.82 26.66
CA ASP A 2 3.02 6.86 26.76
C ASP A 2 3.09 5.97 28.01
N ALA A 3 4.25 5.37 28.27
CA ALA A 3 4.46 4.52 29.45
C ALA A 3 4.26 5.29 30.78
N ILE A 4 4.56 6.59 30.82
CA ILE A 4 4.39 7.43 32.00
C ILE A 4 2.91 7.76 32.20
N ALA A 5 2.20 8.15 31.13
CA ALA A 5 0.76 8.42 31.18
C ALA A 5 -0.02 7.20 31.65
N SER A 6 0.28 6.03 31.07
CA SER A 6 -0.33 4.76 31.47
C SER A 6 -0.02 4.41 32.93
N ASN A 7 1.21 4.61 33.39
CA ASN A 7 1.58 4.36 34.79
C ASN A 7 0.82 5.27 35.77
N ARG A 8 0.64 6.56 35.43
CA ARG A 8 -0.14 7.50 36.25
C ARG A 8 -1.60 7.06 36.36
N ARG A 9 -2.21 6.65 35.24
CA ARG A 9 -3.61 6.17 35.22
C ARG A 9 -3.80 4.90 36.03
N ARG A 10 -2.84 3.95 36.00
CA ARG A 10 -2.87 2.77 36.89
C ARG A 10 -2.83 3.13 38.38
N LEU A 11 -2.21 4.25 38.73
CA LEU A 11 -2.16 4.76 40.10
C LEU A 11 -3.37 5.64 40.46
N GLY A 12 -4.42 5.69 39.62
CA GLY A 12 -5.59 6.54 39.81
C GLY A 12 -5.34 8.04 39.60
N LEU A 13 -4.17 8.41 39.07
CA LEU A 13 -3.79 9.79 38.80
C LEU A 13 -4.13 10.19 37.36
N ALA A 14 -4.43 11.47 37.16
CA ALA A 14 -4.62 12.01 35.82
C ALA A 14 -3.31 11.99 35.02
N GLY A 15 -3.36 11.53 33.76
CA GLY A 15 -2.24 11.52 32.84
C GLY A 15 -2.70 11.07 31.46
N GLN A 16 -2.31 11.81 30.43
CA GLN A 16 -2.55 11.47 29.02
C GLN A 16 -1.28 11.73 28.21
N SER A 17 -1.03 10.85 27.24
CA SER A 17 -0.02 11.04 26.19
C SER A 17 -0.73 11.24 24.86
N LEU A 18 -0.41 12.34 24.17
CA LEU A 18 -1.02 12.70 22.90
C LEU A 18 0.03 12.56 21.79
N ALA A 19 -0.17 11.59 20.91
CA ALA A 19 0.62 11.41 19.71
C ALA A 19 -0.04 12.18 18.56
N TRP A 20 0.65 13.18 18.04
CA TRP A 20 0.12 14.07 17.01
C TRP A 20 0.49 13.62 15.61
N GLY A 21 -0.46 13.75 14.69
CA GLY A 21 -0.23 13.62 13.26
C GLY A 21 0.53 14.80 12.65
N LEU A 22 0.59 14.83 11.33
CA LEU A 22 1.35 15.81 10.54
C LEU A 22 0.72 17.21 10.61
N TRP A 23 1.47 18.24 10.98
CA TRP A 23 0.97 19.63 11.04
C TRP A 23 1.27 20.43 9.77
N THR A 24 0.35 21.30 9.38
CA THR A 24 0.47 22.23 8.24
C THR A 24 -0.13 23.59 8.54
N ASP A 25 0.24 24.62 7.76
CA ASP A 25 -0.38 25.96 7.81
C ASP A 25 -1.72 26.07 7.06
N GLY A 26 -2.15 25.01 6.37
CA GLY A 26 -3.47 24.92 5.73
C GLY A 26 -3.42 24.98 4.20
N ASP A 27 -2.36 25.56 3.63
CA ASP A 27 -2.18 25.58 2.18
C ASP A 27 -1.30 24.40 1.76
N GLU A 28 0.00 24.39 2.08
CA GLU A 28 0.87 23.24 1.76
C GLU A 28 2.15 23.15 2.60
N ARG A 29 2.41 24.05 3.56
CA ARG A 29 3.68 24.05 4.29
C ARG A 29 3.56 23.18 5.53
N ALA A 30 4.48 22.23 5.70
CA ALA A 30 4.55 21.46 6.93
C ALA A 30 5.17 22.29 8.06
N LEU A 31 4.62 22.15 9.27
CA LEU A 31 5.03 22.87 10.46
C LEU A 31 5.72 21.94 11.47
N GLY A 32 6.56 22.52 12.34
CA GLY A 32 7.21 21.79 13.42
C GLY A 32 8.14 20.67 12.92
N LEU A 33 8.07 19.50 13.56
CA LEU A 33 8.91 18.33 13.23
C LEU A 33 8.75 17.85 11.78
N ALA A 34 7.65 18.21 11.12
CA ALA A 34 7.40 17.85 9.75
C ALA A 34 7.90 18.85 8.71
N SER A 35 8.39 20.01 9.12
CA SER A 35 8.93 21.05 8.21
C SER A 35 10.12 20.57 7.38
N GLY A 36 10.82 19.51 7.82
CA GLY A 36 11.88 18.87 7.06
C GLY A 36 11.40 17.86 6.01
N LEU A 37 10.10 17.59 5.91
CA LEU A 37 9.54 16.69 4.90
C LEU A 37 9.38 17.42 3.57
N ASP A 38 9.94 16.85 2.51
CA ASP A 38 9.71 17.35 1.16
C ASP A 38 8.28 17.05 0.66
N ALA A 39 7.92 17.62 -0.50
CA ALA A 39 6.59 17.44 -1.06
C ALA A 39 6.27 15.97 -1.41
N ALA A 40 7.26 15.17 -1.81
CA ALA A 40 7.07 13.78 -2.18
C ALA A 40 6.82 12.90 -0.93
N GLN A 41 7.58 13.13 0.14
CA GLN A 41 7.41 12.47 1.43
C GLN A 41 6.05 12.79 2.06
N ARG A 42 5.58 14.03 1.94
CA ARG A 42 4.24 14.43 2.38
C ARG A 42 3.14 13.77 1.54
N ALA A 43 3.26 13.78 0.22
CA ALA A 43 2.31 13.13 -0.67
C ALA A 43 2.24 11.62 -0.42
N ARG A 44 3.36 10.98 -0.07
CA ARG A 44 3.41 9.58 0.34
C ARG A 44 2.65 9.34 1.64
N LEU A 45 2.90 10.14 2.69
CA LEU A 45 2.19 10.02 3.95
C LEU A 45 0.68 10.26 3.79
N GLN A 46 0.26 11.24 3.00
CA GLN A 46 -1.16 11.44 2.72
C GLN A 46 -1.81 10.22 2.04
N LYS A 47 -1.08 9.56 1.12
CA LYS A 47 -1.58 8.33 0.49
C LYS A 47 -1.81 7.18 1.47
N THR A 48 -1.18 7.20 2.65
CA THR A 48 -1.42 6.22 3.73
C THR A 48 -2.77 6.39 4.42
N GLY A 49 -3.52 7.46 4.13
CA GLY A 49 -4.80 7.79 4.77
C GLY A 49 -4.63 8.58 6.07
N ILE A 50 -3.41 8.96 6.46
CA ILE A 50 -3.15 9.89 7.56
C ILE A 50 -3.14 11.31 6.98
N GLY A 51 -4.16 12.09 7.36
CA GLY A 51 -4.33 13.47 6.94
C GLY A 51 -3.43 14.46 7.70
N VAL A 52 -3.55 15.73 7.32
CA VAL A 52 -2.81 16.86 7.90
C VAL A 52 -3.64 17.65 8.90
N ILE A 53 -2.99 18.21 9.91
CA ILE A 53 -3.56 18.98 11.00
C ILE A 53 -3.24 20.46 10.77
N THR A 54 -4.27 21.26 10.53
CA THR A 54 -4.15 22.72 10.60
C THR A 54 -4.18 23.17 12.06
N PRO A 55 -3.71 24.38 12.40
CA PRO A 55 -3.73 24.88 13.77
C PRO A 55 -5.14 24.85 14.40
N GLU A 56 -6.15 25.22 13.62
CA GLU A 56 -7.55 25.25 14.06
C GLU A 56 -8.10 23.84 14.30
N LEU A 57 -7.68 22.86 13.50
CA LEU A 57 -8.04 21.47 13.72
C LEU A 57 -7.32 20.90 14.95
N GLY A 58 -6.04 21.23 15.12
CA GLY A 58 -5.23 20.81 16.26
C GLY A 58 -5.81 21.27 17.59
N GLU A 59 -6.27 22.52 17.67
CA GLU A 59 -6.95 23.06 18.85
C GLU A 59 -8.23 22.28 19.17
N ARG A 60 -9.08 22.03 18.17
CA ARG A 60 -10.32 21.24 18.36
C ARG A 60 -10.03 19.82 18.84
N LEU A 61 -9.00 19.18 18.27
CA LEU A 61 -8.58 17.83 18.68
C LEU A 61 -8.04 17.84 20.11
N PHE A 62 -7.27 18.85 20.50
CA PHE A 62 -6.76 19.00 21.86
C PHE A 62 -7.90 19.12 22.88
N VAL A 63 -8.84 20.03 22.66
CA VAL A 63 -9.99 20.22 23.56
C VAL A 63 -10.80 18.93 23.69
N ARG A 64 -10.98 18.19 22.59
CA ARG A 64 -11.67 16.90 22.61
C ARG A 64 -10.90 15.82 23.38
N ALA A 65 -9.58 15.79 23.26
CA ALA A 65 -8.73 14.84 23.97
C ALA A 65 -8.82 15.03 25.50
N LEU A 66 -8.91 16.28 25.98
CA LEU A 66 -9.07 16.57 27.41
C LEU A 66 -10.32 15.94 28.03
N GLY A 67 -11.39 15.77 27.25
CA GLY A 67 -12.64 15.14 27.68
C GLY A 67 -12.67 13.61 27.50
N HIS A 68 -11.60 13.00 26.98
CA HIS A 68 -11.54 11.57 26.71
C HIS A 68 -10.79 10.83 27.82
N ASP A 69 -11.29 9.67 28.24
CA ASP A 69 -10.72 8.87 29.34
C ASP A 69 -9.48 8.03 28.96
N GLY A 70 -8.97 8.24 27.75
CA GLY A 70 -7.84 7.48 27.20
C GLY A 70 -6.52 7.95 27.80
N ASP A 71 -5.63 7.03 28.12
CA ASP A 71 -4.28 7.33 28.60
C ASP A 71 -3.31 7.61 27.44
N ASN A 72 -3.54 7.00 26.26
CA ASN A 72 -2.79 7.23 25.04
C ASN A 72 -3.74 7.52 23.87
N LEU A 73 -3.60 8.70 23.26
CA LEU A 73 -4.45 9.13 22.16
C LEU A 73 -3.60 9.49 20.94
N PHE A 74 -3.99 8.98 19.78
CA PHE A 74 -3.45 9.43 18.50
C PHE A 74 -4.41 10.43 17.88
N LEU A 75 -3.90 11.64 17.59
CA LEU A 75 -4.67 12.76 17.09
C LEU A 75 -4.22 13.05 15.66
N ALA A 76 -4.98 12.54 14.70
CA ALA A 76 -4.80 12.82 13.28
C ALA A 76 -6.14 12.66 12.54
N PRO A 77 -6.35 13.38 11.43
CA PRO A 77 -7.42 13.03 10.50
C PRO A 77 -7.10 11.68 9.86
N ILE A 78 -8.06 10.77 9.81
CA ILE A 78 -7.89 9.44 9.21
C ILE A 78 -8.91 9.25 8.11
N ASP A 79 -8.43 9.01 6.89
CA ASP A 79 -9.23 8.49 5.78
C ASP A 79 -9.16 6.96 5.82
N LEU A 80 -10.18 6.34 6.42
CA LEU A 80 -10.28 4.90 6.57
C LEU A 80 -10.38 4.16 5.23
N LEU A 81 -10.98 4.77 4.20
CA LEU A 81 -11.11 4.17 2.87
C LEU A 81 -9.75 4.10 2.18
N GLN A 82 -9.00 5.21 2.23
CA GLN A 82 -7.65 5.26 1.71
C GLN A 82 -6.74 4.30 2.47
N MET A 83 -6.81 4.28 3.80
CA MET A 83 -6.03 3.38 4.65
C MET A 83 -6.35 1.90 4.37
N LYS A 84 -7.63 1.53 4.20
CA LYS A 84 -8.06 0.19 3.77
C LYS A 84 -7.44 -0.21 2.44
N SER A 85 -7.55 0.67 1.46
CA SER A 85 -7.03 0.44 0.10
C SER A 85 -5.50 0.30 0.09
N HIS A 86 -4.81 1.00 0.98
CA HIS A 86 -3.35 1.10 0.95
C HIS A 86 -2.63 0.10 1.83
N PHE A 87 -3.25 -0.38 2.92
CA PHE A 87 -2.60 -1.33 3.81
C PHE A 87 -3.12 -2.76 3.75
N ASP A 88 -4.29 -3.01 3.15
CA ASP A 88 -4.97 -4.33 3.25
C ASP A 88 -5.03 -4.82 4.72
N VAL A 89 -4.99 -3.86 5.67
CA VAL A 89 -5.00 -4.14 7.10
C VAL A 89 -6.38 -4.66 7.45
N LEU A 90 -6.41 -5.71 8.27
CA LEU A 90 -7.59 -6.09 9.02
C LEU A 90 -7.98 -4.90 9.89
N ILE A 91 -8.79 -4.01 9.33
CA ILE A 91 -9.44 -2.95 10.07
C ILE A 91 -10.20 -3.66 11.19
N PRO A 92 -9.88 -3.40 12.48
CA PRO A 92 -10.51 -4.08 13.59
C PRO A 92 -12.03 -4.09 13.40
N SER A 93 -12.70 -5.19 13.74
CA SER A 93 -14.13 -5.40 13.45
C SER A 93 -15.01 -4.22 13.90
N LEU A 94 -14.61 -3.56 14.97
CA LEU A 94 -15.26 -2.36 15.52
C LEU A 94 -15.31 -1.17 14.54
N TRP A 95 -14.34 -1.06 13.63
CA TRP A 95 -14.18 0.07 12.71
C TRP A 95 -14.73 -0.27 11.32
N GLN A 96 -15.09 -1.55 11.06
CA GLN A 96 -15.67 -1.98 9.78
C GLN A 96 -17.03 -1.35 9.53
N ASN A 97 -17.82 -1.11 10.59
CA ASN A 97 -19.12 -0.44 10.51
C ASN A 97 -19.03 1.06 10.16
N LEU A 98 -17.82 1.65 10.22
CA LEU A 98 -17.57 3.03 9.80
C LEU A 98 -17.20 3.12 8.31
N LEU A 99 -16.96 1.98 7.67
CA LEU A 99 -16.69 1.91 6.23
C LEU A 99 -18.02 1.75 5.49
N PRO A 100 -18.18 2.39 4.32
CA PRO A 100 -19.23 2.02 3.37
C PRO A 100 -19.13 0.52 3.06
N ALA A 101 -20.27 -0.16 2.95
CA ALA A 101 -20.30 -1.56 2.55
C ALA A 101 -19.59 -1.75 1.21
N ASP A 102 -18.65 -2.70 1.13
CA ASP A 102 -17.96 -3.03 -0.11
C ASP A 102 -18.92 -3.76 -1.07
N ASP A 103 -19.72 -3.01 -1.80
CA ASP A 103 -20.37 -3.52 -3.01
C ASP A 103 -19.51 -3.17 -4.21
N THR A 104 -18.47 -3.97 -4.47
CA THR A 104 -18.10 -4.49 -5.80
C THR A 104 -16.67 -5.07 -5.82
N PRO A 105 -16.48 -6.30 -6.32
CA PRO A 105 -15.15 -6.74 -6.74
C PRO A 105 -14.80 -5.97 -8.02
N THR A 106 -14.04 -4.89 -7.90
CA THR A 106 -13.45 -4.22 -9.06
C THR A 106 -12.37 -5.14 -9.63
N ARG A 107 -12.76 -6.00 -10.58
CA ARG A 107 -11.84 -6.61 -11.54
C ARG A 107 -11.11 -5.47 -12.23
N SER A 108 -9.86 -5.22 -11.85
CA SER A 108 -9.08 -4.15 -12.46
C SER A 108 -8.78 -4.50 -13.92
N THR A 109 -9.26 -3.67 -14.84
CA THR A 109 -9.00 -3.76 -16.29
C THR A 109 -7.50 -3.70 -16.61
N SER A 110 -6.68 -3.17 -15.68
CA SER A 110 -5.21 -3.10 -15.79
C SER A 110 -4.52 -4.46 -15.78
N GLY A 111 -5.01 -5.43 -14.99
CA GLY A 111 -4.45 -6.79 -14.95
C GLY A 111 -4.60 -7.52 -16.28
N GLN A 112 -5.75 -7.31 -16.94
CA GLN A 112 -6.03 -7.89 -18.26
C GLN A 112 -5.20 -7.22 -19.37
N SER A 113 -4.81 -5.95 -19.22
CA SER A 113 -3.93 -5.27 -20.18
C SER A 113 -2.53 -5.87 -20.18
N LEU A 114 -1.93 -6.08 -19.00
CA LEU A 114 -0.58 -6.65 -18.90
C LEU A 114 -0.53 -8.10 -19.41
N LEU A 115 -1.57 -8.90 -19.13
CA LEU A 115 -1.70 -10.25 -19.68
C LEU A 115 -1.78 -10.27 -21.20
N ARG A 116 -2.58 -9.36 -21.79
CA ARG A 116 -2.74 -9.25 -23.25
C ARG A 116 -1.45 -8.82 -23.93
N ASP A 117 -0.70 -7.89 -23.33
CA ASP A 117 0.60 -7.45 -23.82
C ASP A 117 1.65 -8.57 -23.74
N LEU A 118 1.62 -9.41 -22.69
CA LEU A 118 2.52 -10.55 -22.59
C LEU A 118 2.15 -11.69 -23.56
N ALA A 119 0.86 -11.91 -23.81
CA ALA A 119 0.38 -12.93 -24.74
C ALA A 119 0.84 -12.67 -26.19
N SER A 120 0.96 -11.41 -26.61
CA SER A 120 1.42 -11.02 -27.94
C SER A 120 2.95 -10.99 -28.09
N LEU A 121 3.70 -11.07 -26.98
CA LEU A 121 5.15 -11.01 -26.98
C LEU A 121 5.81 -12.41 -27.05
N PRO A 122 6.99 -12.53 -27.71
CA PRO A 122 7.83 -13.72 -27.64
C PRO A 122 8.29 -13.98 -26.19
N GLU A 123 8.44 -15.25 -25.82
CA GLU A 123 8.82 -15.68 -24.47
C GLU A 123 10.10 -14.99 -23.96
N SER A 124 11.09 -14.79 -24.84
CA SER A 124 12.34 -14.09 -24.56
C SER A 124 12.18 -12.61 -24.19
N ALA A 125 11.08 -11.96 -24.60
CA ALA A 125 10.79 -10.56 -24.31
C ALA A 125 9.90 -10.37 -23.07
N ARG A 126 9.16 -11.41 -22.66
CA ARG A 126 8.18 -11.32 -21.56
C ARG A 126 8.81 -10.96 -20.22
N LEU A 127 9.91 -11.61 -19.86
CA LEU A 127 10.62 -11.35 -18.59
C LEU A 127 11.09 -9.90 -18.50
N ASN A 128 11.69 -9.36 -19.57
CA ASN A 128 12.16 -7.98 -19.61
C ASN A 128 11.01 -6.96 -19.49
N THR A 129 9.85 -7.24 -20.06
CA THR A 129 8.66 -6.39 -19.90
C THR A 129 8.15 -6.38 -18.47
N VAL A 130 8.11 -7.54 -17.80
CA VAL A 130 7.72 -7.63 -16.38
C VAL A 130 8.75 -6.92 -15.49
N ILE A 131 10.05 -7.09 -15.74
CA ILE A 131 11.10 -6.37 -15.00
C ILE A 131 10.90 -4.86 -15.10
N LYS A 132 10.65 -4.33 -16.31
CA LYS A 132 10.37 -2.89 -16.50
C LYS A 132 9.12 -2.44 -15.74
N ALA A 133 8.08 -3.29 -15.71
CA ALA A 133 6.88 -3.00 -14.94
C ALA A 133 7.15 -2.93 -13.44
N VAL A 134 7.86 -3.92 -12.88
CA VAL A 134 8.24 -3.96 -11.46
C VAL A 134 9.15 -2.78 -11.10
N CYS A 135 10.17 -2.48 -11.91
CA CYS A 135 11.04 -1.31 -11.72
C CYS A 135 10.22 -0.01 -11.65
N SER A 136 9.26 0.17 -12.55
CA SER A 136 8.41 1.36 -12.56
C SER A 136 7.57 1.48 -11.28
N GLU A 137 7.05 0.38 -10.73
CA GLU A 137 6.32 0.43 -9.46
C GLU A 137 7.24 0.75 -8.29
N ILE A 138 8.44 0.16 -8.25
CA ILE A 138 9.44 0.45 -7.21
C ILE A 138 9.83 1.94 -7.23
N ILE A 139 10.10 2.50 -8.42
CA ILE A 139 10.38 3.93 -8.59
C ILE A 139 9.22 4.78 -8.06
N ASN A 140 7.98 4.41 -8.39
CA ASN A 140 6.80 5.16 -7.96
C ASN A 140 6.58 5.09 -6.44
N VAL A 141 6.72 3.91 -5.85
CA VAL A 141 6.49 3.67 -4.42
C VAL A 141 7.60 4.30 -3.58
N MET A 142 8.86 4.14 -3.99
CA MET A 142 10.01 4.63 -3.24
C MET A 142 10.40 6.06 -3.59
N SER A 143 9.80 6.65 -4.64
CA SER A 143 10.27 7.91 -5.25
C SER A 143 11.78 7.88 -5.56
N ALA A 144 12.29 6.69 -5.87
CA ALA A 144 13.71 6.44 -6.14
C ALA A 144 14.08 6.86 -7.57
N ARG A 145 15.35 7.17 -7.82
CA ARG A 145 15.81 7.48 -9.17
C ARG A 145 16.02 6.19 -9.95
N ALA A 146 15.77 6.23 -11.26
CA ALA A 146 16.02 5.09 -12.14
C ALA A 146 17.49 4.63 -12.14
N SER A 147 18.43 5.52 -11.81
CA SER A 147 19.86 5.22 -11.66
C SER A 147 20.18 4.27 -10.51
N ASP A 148 19.31 4.20 -9.50
CA ASP A 148 19.55 3.45 -8.27
C ASP A 148 19.01 2.01 -8.39
N MET A 149 18.37 1.70 -9.52
CA MET A 149 17.68 0.45 -9.78
C MET A 149 18.66 -0.60 -10.33
N HIS A 150 19.02 -1.55 -9.48
CA HIS A 150 19.82 -2.72 -9.86
C HIS A 150 18.98 -3.99 -9.72
N ILE A 151 18.77 -4.69 -10.84
CA ILE A 151 17.81 -5.81 -10.92
C ILE A 151 18.12 -6.98 -9.98
N ASN A 152 19.40 -7.19 -9.66
CA ASN A 152 19.89 -8.28 -8.82
C ASN A 152 20.29 -7.81 -7.41
N ARG A 153 20.10 -6.53 -7.11
CA ARG A 153 20.44 -5.99 -5.80
C ARG A 153 19.28 -6.23 -4.83
N PRO A 154 19.56 -6.62 -3.58
CA PRO A 154 18.51 -6.74 -2.58
C PRO A 154 17.75 -5.43 -2.39
N LEU A 155 16.43 -5.51 -2.36
CA LEU A 155 15.55 -4.35 -2.19
C LEU A 155 15.78 -3.63 -0.85
N SER A 156 16.19 -4.38 0.18
CA SER A 156 16.56 -3.81 1.48
C SER A 156 17.75 -2.84 1.40
N GLU A 157 18.70 -3.07 0.48
CA GLU A 157 19.87 -2.21 0.32
C GLU A 157 19.55 -0.90 -0.41
N ILE A 158 18.46 -0.87 -1.18
CA ILE A 158 17.97 0.36 -1.84
C ILE A 158 16.93 1.10 -0.98
N GLY A 159 16.74 0.68 0.29
CA GLY A 159 15.90 1.36 1.25
C GLY A 159 14.46 0.83 1.36
N LEU A 160 14.19 -0.38 0.89
CA LEU A 160 12.89 -1.02 1.12
C LEU A 160 12.75 -1.40 2.60
N ASP A 161 11.77 -0.81 3.26
CA ASP A 161 11.33 -1.07 4.63
C ASP A 161 10.00 -1.84 4.68
N SER A 162 9.48 -2.12 5.87
CA SER A 162 8.22 -2.86 6.04
C SER A 162 7.00 -2.14 5.44
N LEU A 163 7.02 -0.80 5.40
CA LEU A 163 5.92 0.02 4.87
C LEU A 163 5.92 -0.01 3.34
N THR A 164 7.06 0.31 2.73
CA THR A 164 7.29 0.26 1.27
C THR A 164 7.08 -1.14 0.70
N ALA A 165 7.40 -2.20 1.44
CA ALA A 165 7.15 -3.58 1.01
C ALA A 165 5.64 -3.86 0.81
N VAL A 166 4.80 -3.38 1.74
CA VAL A 166 3.33 -3.50 1.64
C VAL A 166 2.78 -2.65 0.50
N GLU A 167 3.29 -1.42 0.35
CA GLU A 167 2.92 -0.50 -0.74
C GLU A 167 3.25 -1.11 -2.11
N LEU A 168 4.47 -1.66 -2.28
CA LEU A 168 4.93 -2.34 -3.50
C LEU A 168 4.04 -3.54 -3.85
N ARG A 169 3.75 -4.39 -2.87
CA ARG A 169 2.84 -5.53 -3.05
C ARG A 169 1.47 -5.08 -3.56
N ASN A 170 0.91 -4.02 -2.98
CA ASN A 170 -0.42 -3.52 -3.35
C ASN A 170 -0.44 -2.90 -4.75
N ALA A 171 0.60 -2.16 -5.11
CA ALA A 171 0.77 -1.63 -6.47
C ALA A 171 0.87 -2.77 -7.51
N LEU A 172 1.71 -3.78 -7.23
CA LEU A 172 1.86 -4.95 -8.10
C LEU A 172 0.58 -5.77 -8.20
N ARG A 173 -0.17 -5.96 -7.10
CA ARG A 173 -1.50 -6.61 -7.10
C ARG A 173 -2.47 -5.87 -8.03
N LYS A 174 -2.55 -4.55 -7.90
CA LYS A 174 -3.46 -3.73 -8.72
C LYS A 174 -3.12 -3.82 -10.21
N ARG A 175 -1.82 -3.80 -10.54
CA ARG A 175 -1.34 -3.84 -11.92
C ARG A 175 -1.42 -5.22 -12.56
N THR A 176 -1.15 -6.28 -11.81
CA THR A 176 -1.18 -7.67 -12.31
C THR A 176 -2.56 -8.30 -12.21
N GLY A 177 -3.44 -7.77 -11.36
CA GLY A 177 -4.72 -8.40 -11.01
C GLY A 177 -4.56 -9.67 -10.16
N LYS A 178 -3.35 -9.98 -9.68
CA LYS A 178 -3.04 -11.21 -8.94
C LYS A 178 -2.98 -10.99 -7.44
N LYS A 179 -3.44 -11.99 -6.68
CA LYS A 179 -3.15 -12.07 -5.24
C LYS A 179 -1.66 -12.34 -5.06
N LEU A 180 -0.98 -11.44 -4.35
CA LEU A 180 0.45 -11.55 -4.03
C LEU A 180 0.61 -11.73 -2.51
N PRO A 181 1.54 -12.57 -2.04
CA PRO A 181 1.75 -12.81 -0.62
C PRO A 181 2.25 -11.56 0.10
N ALA A 182 1.93 -11.43 1.40
CA ALA A 182 2.42 -10.32 2.22
C ALA A 182 3.95 -10.35 2.41
N THR A 183 4.55 -11.54 2.29
CA THR A 183 5.99 -11.78 2.39
C THR A 183 6.73 -11.62 1.06
N LEU A 184 6.08 -11.14 -0.01
CA LEU A 184 6.64 -11.07 -1.37
C LEU A 184 8.06 -10.49 -1.41
N ALA A 185 8.29 -9.34 -0.76
CA ALA A 185 9.59 -8.68 -0.78
C ALA A 185 10.67 -9.41 0.05
N PHE A 186 10.29 -10.33 0.94
CA PHE A 186 11.20 -11.17 1.72
C PHE A 186 11.48 -12.49 0.99
N ASP A 187 10.46 -13.10 0.40
CA ASP A 187 10.58 -14.35 -0.37
C ASP A 187 11.32 -14.12 -1.69
N TYR A 188 11.19 -12.91 -2.26
CA TYR A 188 11.78 -12.48 -3.52
C TYR A 188 12.52 -11.16 -3.31
N PRO A 189 13.77 -11.20 -2.81
CA PRO A 189 14.47 -10.01 -2.33
C PRO A 189 14.98 -9.11 -3.46
N THR A 190 14.93 -9.53 -4.72
CA THR A 190 15.39 -8.73 -5.88
C THR A 190 14.28 -8.44 -6.88
N ILE A 191 14.48 -7.43 -7.73
CA ILE A 191 13.53 -7.08 -8.81
C ILE A 191 13.38 -8.24 -9.78
N ALA A 192 14.49 -8.92 -10.10
CA ALA A 192 14.49 -10.09 -10.98
C ALA A 192 13.63 -11.22 -10.39
N ASP A 193 13.76 -11.48 -9.09
CA ASP A 193 13.00 -12.53 -8.40
C ASP A 193 11.49 -12.23 -8.39
N ILE A 194 11.10 -11.00 -8.06
CA ILE A 194 9.69 -10.56 -8.09
C ILE A 194 9.13 -10.67 -9.51
N ALA A 195 9.90 -10.24 -10.52
CA ALA A 195 9.47 -10.29 -11.91
C ALA A 195 9.29 -11.73 -12.41
N ALA A 196 10.20 -12.64 -12.05
CA ALA A 196 10.09 -14.06 -12.38
C ALA A 196 8.86 -14.71 -11.71
N TYR A 197 8.61 -14.38 -10.44
CA TYR A 197 7.43 -14.85 -9.72
C TYR A 197 6.12 -14.38 -10.37
N ILE A 198 6.03 -13.09 -10.72
CA ILE A 198 4.86 -12.53 -11.40
C ILE A 198 4.68 -13.17 -12.78
N LEU A 199 5.74 -13.33 -13.56
CA LEU A 199 5.67 -13.97 -14.88
C LEU A 199 5.11 -15.39 -14.78
N ARG A 200 5.53 -16.16 -13.77
CA ARG A 200 5.01 -17.51 -13.52
C ARG A 200 3.51 -17.48 -13.23
N LEU A 201 3.05 -16.60 -12.34
CA LEU A 201 1.63 -16.47 -12.00
C LEU A 201 0.74 -16.07 -13.19
N LEU A 202 1.27 -15.24 -14.10
CA LEU A 202 0.55 -14.80 -15.29
C LEU A 202 0.53 -15.89 -16.36
N THR A 203 1.61 -16.64 -16.53
CA THR A 203 1.70 -17.74 -17.49
C THR A 203 0.81 -18.93 -17.09
N GLU A 204 0.70 -19.20 -15.78
CA GLU A 204 -0.24 -20.20 -15.22
C GLU A 204 -1.73 -19.86 -15.44
N GLU A 205 -2.05 -18.59 -15.74
CA GLU A 205 -3.41 -18.19 -16.11
C GLU A 205 -3.64 -18.32 -17.61
N LEU A 206 -2.66 -17.91 -18.44
CA LEU A 206 -2.73 -18.11 -19.88
C LEU A 206 -2.91 -19.60 -20.24
N SER A 207 -2.26 -20.52 -19.52
CA SER A 207 -2.46 -21.95 -19.73
C SER A 207 -3.85 -22.45 -19.28
N ARG A 208 -4.42 -21.89 -18.21
CA ARG A 208 -5.79 -22.22 -17.75
C ARG A 208 -6.89 -21.68 -18.66
N ASP A 209 -6.72 -20.47 -19.18
CA ASP A 209 -7.68 -19.87 -20.12
C ASP A 209 -7.63 -20.58 -21.47
N ASN A 210 -6.45 -21.00 -21.95
CA ASN A 210 -6.33 -21.74 -23.19
C ASN A 210 -6.98 -23.15 -23.10
N MET A 211 -6.87 -23.81 -21.94
CA MET A 211 -7.57 -25.08 -21.68
C MET A 211 -9.09 -24.87 -21.57
N SER A 212 -9.56 -23.81 -20.89
CA SER A 212 -11.00 -23.53 -20.77
C SER A 212 -11.65 -23.15 -22.11
N ASN A 213 -10.93 -22.44 -22.98
CA ASN A 213 -11.41 -22.15 -24.34
C ASN A 213 -11.43 -23.39 -25.24
N SER A 214 -10.48 -24.33 -25.08
CA SER A 214 -10.45 -25.55 -25.88
C SER A 214 -11.63 -26.48 -25.58
N PHE A 215 -12.08 -26.57 -24.32
CA PHE A 215 -13.26 -27.38 -23.95
C PHE A 215 -14.59 -26.80 -24.46
N CYS A 216 -14.66 -25.48 -24.69
CA CYS A 216 -15.90 -24.83 -25.16
C CYS A 216 -16.11 -25.02 -26.66
N VAL A 217 -15.04 -25.16 -27.45
CA VAL A 217 -15.12 -25.33 -28.91
C VAL A 217 -15.53 -26.76 -29.29
N ASP A 218 -15.10 -27.78 -28.54
CA ASP A 218 -15.42 -29.19 -28.85
C ASP A 218 -16.88 -29.57 -28.55
N THR A 219 -17.62 -28.77 -27.78
CA THR A 219 -19.03 -29.05 -27.45
C THR A 219 -20.01 -28.56 -28.55
N LEU A 220 -19.53 -27.81 -29.56
CA LEU A 220 -20.36 -27.23 -30.62
C LEU A 220 -20.24 -27.94 -31.99
N ILE A 221 -19.48 -29.03 -32.10
CA ILE A 221 -19.29 -29.77 -33.37
C ILE A 221 -20.11 -31.10 -33.43
N HIS A 222 -20.90 -31.43 -32.39
CA HIS A 222 -21.73 -32.66 -32.35
C HIS A 222 -23.23 -32.39 -32.10
N SER A 223 -23.85 -31.49 -32.87
CA SER A 223 -25.32 -31.40 -32.94
C SER A 223 -25.80 -31.27 -34.36
#